data_AF-A0A2V9A4B1-F1
#
_entry.id   AF-A0A2V9A4B1-F1
#
_cell.length_a   1.000
_cell.length_b   1.000
_cell.length_c   1.000
_cell.angle_alpha   90.00
_cell.angle_beta   90.00
_cell.angle_gamma   90.00
#
_symmetry.space_group_name_H-M   'P 1'
#
loop_
_entity.id
_entity.type
_entity.pdbx_description
1 polymer ?
#
loop_
_entity_poly.entity_id
_entity_poly.type
_entity_poly.pdbx_seq_one_letter_code
_entity_poly.pdbx_strand_id
1 'polypeptide(L)' 'LGHLVSAFTSVRRQDGELKLLNLTNKVHDVMQITRLYTVFDITDDEAAAVKSFGPSAAAAG' A
#
# COMPACT_ATOMS: atom_id res chain seq x y z
N LEU A 1 7.72 4.73 10.78
CA LEU A 1 8.12 3.79 9.71
C LEU A 1 8.04 2.34 10.14
N GLY A 2 8.68 1.95 11.25
CA GLY A 2 8.63 0.56 11.75
C GLY A 2 7.22 0.00 11.93
N HIS A 3 6.27 0.78 12.46
CA HIS A 3 4.87 0.36 12.56
C HIS A 3 4.17 0.15 11.21
N LEU A 4 4.44 1.01 10.22
CA LEU A 4 3.84 0.90 8.88
C LEU A 4 4.36 -0.36 8.16
N VAL A 5 5.67 -0.61 8.27
CA VAL A 5 6.30 -1.84 7.75
C VAL A 5 5.77 -3.07 8.47
N SER A 6 5.60 -3.01 9.80
CA SER A 6 5.02 -4.11 10.56
C SER A 6 3.58 -4.40 10.13
N ALA A 7 2.75 -3.37 9.97
CA ALA A 7 1.37 -3.53 9.50
C ALA A 7 1.33 -4.12 8.08
N PHE A 8 2.14 -3.59 7.16
CA PHE A 8 2.28 -4.12 5.81
C PHE A 8 2.74 -5.57 5.79
N THR A 9 3.75 -5.91 6.60
CA THR A 9 4.26 -7.27 6.71
C THR A 9 3.19 -8.20 7.27
N SER A 10 2.39 -7.74 8.24
CA SER A 10 1.27 -8.52 8.78
C SER A 10 0.17 -8.78 7.74
N VAL A 11 -0.16 -7.79 6.90
CA VAL A 11 -1.15 -7.93 5.82
C VAL A 11 -0.61 -8.87 4.73
N ARG A 12 0.64 -8.67 4.27
CA ARG A 12 1.29 -9.55 3.30
C ARG A 12 1.43 -10.99 3.78
N ARG A 13 1.67 -11.20 5.08
CA ARG A 13 1.71 -12.53 5.70
C ARG A 13 0.36 -13.27 5.66
N GLN A 14 -0.74 -12.55 5.48
CA GLN A 14 -2.09 -13.09 5.37
C GLN A 14 -2.54 -13.19 3.90
N ASP A 15 -1.59 -13.14 2.94
CA ASP A 15 -1.89 -13.02 1.51
C ASP A 15 -2.74 -11.79 1.15
N GLY A 16 -2.79 -10.81 2.08
CA GLY A 16 -3.48 -9.55 1.87
C GLY A 16 -2.61 -8.57 1.11
N GLU A 17 -3.27 -7.59 0.50
CA GLU A 17 -2.61 -6.54 -0.26
C GLU A 17 -2.83 -5.18 0.40
N LEU A 18 -1.75 -4.42 0.55
CA LEU A 18 -1.77 -3.06 1.10
C LEU A 18 -1.15 -2.13 0.08
N LYS A 19 -1.97 -1.20 -0.42
CA LYS A 19 -1.56 -0.13 -1.32
C LYS A 19 -1.69 1.21 -0.60
N LEU A 20 -0.80 2.14 -0.89
CA LEU A 20 -0.81 3.49 -0.34
C LEU A 20 -1.31 4.47 -1.40
N LEU A 21 -2.39 5.18 -1.07
CA LEU A 21 -2.95 6.23 -1.91
C LEU A 21 -2.41 7.61 -1.51
N ASN A 22 -2.07 8.44 -2.50
CA ASN A 22 -1.82 9.87 -2.34
C ASN A 22 -0.79 10.20 -1.24
N LEU A 23 0.37 9.54 -1.33
CA LEU A 23 1.48 9.76 -0.40
C LEU A 23 2.02 11.18 -0.52
N THR A 24 2.14 11.87 0.61
CA THR A 24 2.77 13.20 0.64
C THR A 24 4.25 13.10 0.27
N ASN A 25 4.79 14.13 -0.39
CA ASN A 25 6.20 14.21 -0.82
C ASN A 25 7.20 13.79 0.28
N LYS A 26 6.94 14.18 1.53
CA LYS A 26 7.80 13.84 2.67
C LYS A 26 7.84 12.33 2.95
N VAL A 27 6.72 11.63 2.82
CA VAL A 27 6.67 10.18 3.05
C VAL A 27 7.23 9.43 1.84
N HIS A 28 7.03 9.96 0.63
CA HIS A 28 7.63 9.43 -0.59
C HIS A 28 9.17 9.45 -0.51
N ASP A 29 9.76 10.58 -0.13
CA ASP A 29 11.21 10.73 0.02
C ASP A 29 11.79 9.74 1.05
N VAL A 30 11.10 9.60 2.18
CA VAL A 30 11.45 8.63 3.23
C VAL A 30 11.34 7.18 2.73
N MET A 31 10.32 6.85 1.92
CA MET A 31 10.17 5.52 1.32
C MET A 31 11.24 5.23 0.26
N GLN A 32 11.71 6.24 -0.47
CA GLN A 32 12.84 6.12 -1.38
C GLN A 32 14.16 5.87 -0.63
N ILE A 33 14.44 6.66 0.42
CA ILE A 33 15.64 6.48 1.26
C ILE A 33 15.69 5.08 1.87
N THR A 34 14.56 4.60 2.36
CA THR A 34 14.45 3.29 3.00
C THR A 34 14.29 2.13 2.03
N ARG A 35 14.25 2.39 0.71
CA ARG A 35 13.93 1.43 -0.36
C ARG A 35 12.62 0.66 -0.16
N LEU A 36 11.72 1.21 0.65
CA LEU A 36 10.40 0.66 0.87
C LEU A 36 9.48 0.93 -0.32
N TYR A 37 9.77 1.94 -1.14
CA TYR A 37 8.97 2.26 -2.32
C TYR A 37 8.84 1.09 -3.34
N THR A 38 9.77 0.13 -3.35
CA THR A 38 9.67 -1.08 -4.21
C THR A 38 8.84 -2.19 -3.56
N VAL A 39 8.68 -2.12 -2.25
CA VAL A 39 7.96 -3.11 -1.44
C VAL A 39 6.49 -2.72 -1.33
N PHE A 40 6.23 -1.42 -1.19
CA PHE A 40 4.91 -0.84 -1.12
C PHE A 40 4.41 -0.47 -2.50
N ASP A 41 3.16 -0.83 -2.78
CA ASP A 41 2.46 -0.40 -3.98
C ASP A 41 1.85 0.98 -3.69
N ILE A 42 2.29 1.99 -4.46
CA ILE A 42 1.93 3.39 -4.24
C ILE A 42 1.17 3.89 -5.46
N THR A 43 -0.02 4.44 -5.22
CA THR A 43 -0.91 4.93 -6.25
C THR A 43 -1.27 6.38 -5.97
N ASP A 44 -1.27 7.24 -6.98
CA ASP A 44 -1.74 8.62 -6.83
C ASP A 44 -3.25 8.77 -7.06
N ASP A 45 -3.88 7.81 -7.75
CA ASP A 45 -5.28 7.88 -8.15
C ASP A 45 -6.14 6.86 -7.41
N GLU A 46 -7.22 7.33 -6.78
CA GLU A 46 -8.12 6.49 -5.98
C GLU A 46 -8.84 5.46 -6.85
N ALA A 47 -9.29 5.86 -8.04
CA ALA A 47 -9.99 4.96 -8.94
C ALA A 47 -9.06 3.87 -9.48
N ALA A 48 -7.79 4.20 -9.74
CA ALA A 48 -6.76 3.24 -10.08
C ALA A 48 -6.43 2.30 -8.91
N ALA A 49 -6.33 2.83 -7.69
CA ALA A 49 -6.10 2.03 -6.48
C ALA A 49 -7.20 0.99 -6.29
N VAL A 50 -8.46 1.43 -6.31
CA VAL A 50 -9.65 0.59 -6.15
C VAL A 50 -9.74 -0.46 -7.27
N LYS A 51 -9.48 -0.07 -8.53
CA LYS A 51 -9.43 -1.03 -9.65
C LYS A 51 -8.32 -2.06 -9.46
N SER A 52 -7.16 -1.65 -8.95
CA SER A 52 -6.04 -2.55 -8.70
C SER A 52 -6.32 -3.56 -7.58
N PHE A 53 -7.31 -3.36 -6.69
CA PHE A 53 -7.69 -4.37 -5.69
C PHE A 53 -8.54 -5.51 -6.27
N GLY A 54 -9.02 -5.40 -7.51
CA GLY A 54 -9.82 -6.43 -8.17
C GLY A 54 -11.18 -6.70 -7.47
N PRO A 55 -12.06 -7.53 -8.07
CA PRO A 55 -13.43 -7.75 -7.59
C PRO A 55 -13.53 -8.58 -6.28
N SER A 56 -12.44 -8.79 -5.53
CA SER A 56 -12.43 -9.63 -4.34
C SER A 56 -12.61 -8.88 -3.01
N ALA A 57 -13.06 -7.62 -3.04
CA ALA A 57 -13.39 -6.84 -1.83
C ALA A 57 -14.86 -6.41 -1.75
N ALA A 58 -15.69 -6.70 -2.77
CA ALA A 58 -17.11 -6.36 -2.82
C ALA A 58 -18.07 -7.52 -2.48
N ALA A 59 -17.56 -8.71 -2.14
CA ALA A 59 -18.37 -9.92 -1.91
C ALA A 59 -18.46 -10.36 -0.44
N ALA A 60 -18.37 -9.42 0.50
CA ALA A 60 -18.77 -9.63 1.89
C ALA A 60 -19.92 -8.67 2.23
N GLY A 61 -21.09 -8.99 1.70
CA GLY A 61 -22.37 -8.33 1.95
C GLY A 61 -23.49 -9.26 1.54
#